data_AF-A0A937XSW1-F1
#
_entry.id   AF-A0A937XSW1-F1
#
_cell.length_a   1.000
_cell.length_b   1.000
_cell.length_c   1.000
_cell.angle_alpha   90.00
_cell.angle_beta   90.00
_cell.angle_gamma   90.00
#
_symmetry.space_group_name_H-M   'P 1'
#
loop_
_entity.id
_entity.type
_entity.pdbx_description
1 polymer ?
#
loop_
_entity_poly.entity_id
_entity_poly.type
_entity_poly.pdbx_seq_one_letter_code
_entity_poly.pdbx_strand_id
1 'polypeptide(L)'
;MADKTHAELLPLAEHLDRVMSCDLRARPYLLPLHAAAVAVHGEPLTLAAGRELARAIDDKHLPIVLIVTGFASVVLGVGEQDGPPGAVYLGRALAALGALPLFVTDKHQVDLMRQASRGGGLNVIELERARAAVAVKQSVSAIVDWPADRDAARLKATALIAETSPAAIIAIERPGANEHGRCHQLGGQELSLALCSDTDVLWNAARAAGIPSIGIGDAGNELGMGAINASVQRELADRRCPS
;
A
#
# COMPACT_ATOMS: atom_id res chain seq x y z
N MET A 1 -22.72 15.59 5.96
CA MET A 1 -23.52 14.35 6.08
C MET A 1 -23.34 13.86 7.51
N ALA A 2 -24.41 13.42 8.20
CA ALA A 2 -24.24 12.82 9.51
C ALA A 2 -23.29 11.62 9.39
N ASP A 3 -22.35 11.48 10.33
CA ASP A 3 -21.41 10.37 10.31
C ASP A 3 -22.18 9.07 10.54
N LYS A 4 -22.03 8.10 9.63
CA LYS A 4 -22.78 6.84 9.72
C LYS A 4 -22.25 6.02 10.88
N THR A 5 -23.15 5.41 11.64
CA THR A 5 -22.77 4.53 12.73
C THR A 5 -22.09 3.25 12.22
N HIS A 6 -21.33 2.59 13.10
CA HIS A 6 -20.71 1.30 12.80
C HIS A 6 -21.73 0.26 12.30
N ALA A 7 -22.89 0.17 12.97
CA ALA A 7 -23.97 -0.75 12.60
C ALA A 7 -24.55 -0.47 11.20
N GLU A 8 -24.57 0.80 10.76
CA GLU A 8 -25.05 1.18 9.43
C GLU A 8 -24.02 0.87 8.33
N LEU A 9 -22.72 0.87 8.65
CA LEU A 9 -21.64 0.59 7.69
C LEU A 9 -21.33 -0.90 7.57
N LEU A 10 -21.59 -1.69 8.60
CA LEU A 10 -21.21 -3.11 8.67
C LEU A 10 -21.73 -3.94 7.47
N PRO A 11 -23.03 -3.88 7.08
CA PRO A 11 -23.52 -4.69 5.96
C PRO A 11 -22.88 -4.30 4.62
N LEU A 12 -22.58 -3.01 4.43
CA LEU A 12 -21.90 -2.54 3.23
C LEU A 12 -20.46 -3.07 3.17
N ALA A 13 -19.75 -3.00 4.30
CA ALA A 13 -18.38 -3.47 4.38
C ALA A 13 -18.27 -4.99 4.17
N GLU A 14 -19.21 -5.78 4.71
CA GLU A 14 -19.27 -7.21 4.42
C GLU A 14 -19.46 -7.50 2.92
N HIS A 15 -20.28 -6.73 2.22
CA HIS A 15 -20.44 -6.88 0.77
C HIS A 15 -19.18 -6.48 0.01
N LEU A 16 -18.52 -5.40 0.41
CA LEU A 16 -17.25 -4.96 -0.20
C LEU A 16 -16.16 -6.02 -0.01
N ASP A 17 -15.98 -6.53 1.20
CA ASP A 17 -15.01 -7.61 1.49
C ASP A 17 -15.28 -8.85 0.65
N ARG A 18 -16.54 -9.27 0.48
CA ARG A 18 -16.90 -10.42 -0.38
C ARG A 18 -16.59 -10.19 -1.85
N VAL A 19 -16.79 -8.97 -2.35
CA VAL A 19 -16.45 -8.63 -3.74
C VAL A 19 -14.93 -8.60 -3.92
N MET A 20 -14.21 -7.99 -2.98
CA MET A 20 -12.74 -7.85 -3.04
C MET A 20 -12.00 -9.17 -2.86
N SER A 21 -12.57 -10.11 -2.10
CA SER A 21 -12.02 -11.46 -1.90
C SER A 21 -12.53 -12.50 -2.92
N CYS A 22 -13.31 -12.07 -3.92
CA CYS A 22 -13.78 -12.96 -4.97
C CYS A 22 -12.62 -13.33 -5.90
N ASP A 23 -12.14 -14.58 -5.78
CA ASP A 23 -11.08 -15.07 -6.65
C ASP A 23 -11.60 -15.85 -7.85
N LEU A 24 -11.60 -15.21 -9.01
CA LEU A 24 -11.99 -15.86 -10.27
C LEU A 24 -10.97 -16.92 -10.74
N ARG A 25 -9.75 -16.91 -10.17
CA ARG A 25 -8.71 -17.93 -10.43
C ARG A 25 -8.81 -19.13 -9.49
N ALA A 26 -9.69 -19.09 -8.50
CA ALA A 26 -9.89 -20.13 -7.49
C ALA A 26 -8.58 -20.56 -6.79
N ARG A 27 -7.72 -19.60 -6.42
CA ARG A 27 -6.49 -19.89 -5.68
C ARG A 27 -6.87 -20.39 -4.29
N PRO A 28 -6.30 -21.53 -3.84
CA PRO A 28 -6.75 -22.19 -2.61
C PRO A 28 -6.43 -21.40 -1.34
N TYR A 29 -5.47 -20.47 -1.40
CA TYR A 29 -4.99 -19.72 -0.25
C TYR A 29 -5.70 -18.38 -0.04
N LEU A 30 -6.32 -17.76 -1.05
CA LEU A 30 -6.83 -16.38 -0.93
C LEU A 30 -7.88 -16.25 0.18
N LEU A 31 -8.94 -17.07 0.14
CA LEU A 31 -10.02 -17.02 1.13
C LEU A 31 -9.53 -17.37 2.55
N PRO A 32 -8.70 -18.40 2.77
CA PRO A 32 -8.08 -18.63 4.08
C PRO A 32 -7.25 -17.45 4.60
N LEU A 33 -6.48 -16.77 3.73
CA LEU A 33 -5.69 -15.59 4.12
C LEU A 33 -6.60 -14.40 4.46
N HIS A 34 -7.65 -14.15 3.67
CA HIS A 34 -8.66 -13.12 3.96
C HIS A 34 -9.35 -13.39 5.30
N ALA A 35 -9.80 -14.63 5.55
CA ALA A 35 -10.42 -15.01 6.81
C ALA A 35 -9.48 -14.83 8.01
N ALA A 36 -8.19 -15.14 7.85
CA ALA A 36 -7.19 -14.91 8.89
C ALA A 36 -6.99 -13.42 9.18
N ALA A 37 -6.98 -12.57 8.14
CA ALA A 37 -6.89 -11.13 8.32
C ALA A 37 -8.13 -10.56 9.02
N VAL A 38 -9.34 -10.98 8.62
CA VAL A 38 -10.59 -10.60 9.30
C VAL A 38 -10.55 -11.01 10.78
N ALA A 39 -10.05 -12.21 11.09
CA ALA A 39 -9.94 -12.69 12.47
C ALA A 39 -8.99 -11.84 13.33
N VAL A 40 -7.92 -11.29 12.75
CA VAL A 40 -6.99 -10.37 13.46
C VAL A 40 -7.67 -9.05 13.83
N HIS A 41 -8.54 -8.54 12.96
CA HIS A 41 -9.20 -7.24 13.17
C HIS A 41 -10.57 -7.34 13.86
N GLY A 42 -11.22 -8.50 13.81
CA GLY A 42 -12.53 -8.74 14.41
C GLY A 42 -13.71 -8.10 13.67
N GLU A 43 -13.48 -7.49 12.51
CA GLU A 43 -14.50 -6.87 11.65
C GLU A 43 -14.07 -6.91 10.18
N PRO A 44 -14.95 -6.59 9.20
CA PRO A 44 -14.57 -6.53 7.78
C PRO A 44 -13.38 -5.60 7.56
N LEU A 45 -12.43 -6.02 6.72
CA LEU A 45 -11.16 -5.32 6.52
C LEU A 45 -11.38 -3.93 5.92
N THR A 46 -12.34 -3.79 5.01
CA THR A 46 -12.70 -2.50 4.42
C THR A 46 -13.24 -1.52 5.44
N LEU A 47 -13.97 -1.99 6.46
CA LEU A 47 -14.47 -1.13 7.54
C LEU A 47 -13.34 -0.71 8.49
N ALA A 48 -12.51 -1.67 8.92
CA ALA A 48 -11.37 -1.41 9.79
C ALA A 48 -10.41 -0.39 9.15
N ALA A 49 -9.99 -0.64 7.91
CA ALA A 49 -9.10 0.25 7.16
C ALA A 49 -9.75 1.61 6.88
N GLY A 50 -11.02 1.64 6.46
CA GLY A 50 -11.74 2.88 6.17
C GLY A 50 -11.87 3.80 7.37
N ARG A 51 -12.18 3.25 8.55
CA ARG A 51 -12.29 4.02 9.80
C ARG A 51 -10.94 4.55 10.26
N GLU A 52 -9.90 3.74 10.18
CA GLU A 52 -8.55 4.17 10.56
C GLU A 52 -8.05 5.31 9.65
N LEU A 53 -8.27 5.19 8.34
CA LEU A 53 -7.91 6.24 7.38
C LEU A 53 -8.72 7.52 7.61
N ALA A 54 -10.03 7.43 7.83
CA ALA A 54 -10.86 8.60 8.09
C ALA A 54 -10.37 9.38 9.32
N ARG A 55 -10.11 8.68 10.44
CA ARG A 55 -9.56 9.28 11.66
C ARG A 55 -8.20 9.94 11.41
N ALA A 56 -7.28 9.21 10.76
CA ALA A 56 -5.93 9.71 10.50
C ALA A 56 -5.92 10.97 9.61
N ILE A 57 -6.87 11.08 8.68
CA ILE A 57 -7.05 12.24 7.81
C ILE A 57 -7.64 13.41 8.59
N ASP A 58 -8.70 13.18 9.38
CA ASP A 58 -9.38 14.22 10.15
C ASP A 58 -8.48 14.86 11.22
N ASP A 59 -7.54 14.09 11.79
CA ASP A 59 -6.61 14.54 12.83
C ASP A 59 -5.50 15.49 12.33
N LYS A 60 -5.37 15.68 11.01
CA LYS A 60 -4.28 16.48 10.41
C LYS A 60 -4.80 17.57 9.47
N HIS A 61 -4.19 18.74 9.56
CA HIS A 61 -4.39 19.79 8.55
C HIS A 61 -3.63 19.47 7.27
N LEU A 62 -4.32 19.43 6.12
CA LEU A 62 -3.75 19.06 4.81
C LEU A 62 -2.99 17.72 4.85
N PRO A 63 -3.68 16.61 5.18
CA PRO A 63 -3.04 15.33 5.47
C PRO A 63 -2.34 14.76 4.23
N ILE A 64 -1.12 14.27 4.39
CA ILE A 64 -0.43 13.45 3.37
C ILE A 64 -0.67 11.98 3.69
N VAL A 65 -1.05 11.19 2.69
CA VAL A 65 -1.08 9.73 2.80
C VAL A 65 -0.03 9.14 1.88
N LEU A 66 0.91 8.38 2.45
CA LEU A 66 1.90 7.65 1.66
C LEU A 66 1.25 6.39 1.08
N ILE A 67 1.40 6.17 -0.22
CA ILE A 67 0.94 4.93 -0.88
C ILE A 67 2.13 4.29 -1.58
N VAL A 68 2.66 3.23 -0.99
CA VAL A 68 3.76 2.43 -1.52
C VAL A 68 3.19 1.35 -2.42
N THR A 69 3.60 1.31 -3.68
CA THR A 69 3.10 0.32 -4.63
C THR A 69 4.12 0.00 -5.72
N GLY A 70 3.90 -1.14 -6.38
CA GLY A 70 4.70 -1.61 -7.49
C GLY A 70 5.35 -2.95 -7.15
N PHE A 71 5.13 -3.91 -8.04
CA PHE A 71 5.77 -5.22 -8.04
C PHE A 71 6.48 -5.39 -9.39
N ALA A 72 7.74 -5.80 -9.40
CA ALA A 72 8.46 -5.99 -10.65
C ALA A 72 8.24 -7.39 -11.23
N SER A 73 7.84 -7.44 -12.51
CA SER A 73 7.80 -8.69 -13.26
C SER A 73 9.21 -9.06 -13.72
N VAL A 74 9.79 -10.11 -13.13
CA VAL A 74 11.10 -10.63 -13.56
C VAL A 74 11.09 -11.05 -15.04
N VAL A 75 9.96 -11.53 -15.55
CA VAL A 75 9.81 -12.00 -16.94
C VAL A 75 9.76 -10.84 -17.92
N LEU A 76 9.00 -9.80 -17.62
CA LEU A 76 8.80 -8.68 -18.54
C LEU A 76 9.86 -7.57 -18.37
N GLY A 77 10.61 -7.57 -17.27
CA GLY A 77 11.58 -6.52 -16.96
C GLY A 77 10.95 -5.15 -16.67
N VAL A 78 9.62 -5.12 -16.46
CA VAL A 78 8.83 -3.92 -16.16
C VAL A 78 7.91 -4.19 -14.96
N GLY A 79 7.35 -3.12 -14.39
CA GLY A 79 6.35 -3.23 -13.32
C GLY A 79 5.09 -3.97 -13.76
N GLU A 80 4.54 -4.76 -12.85
CA GLU A 80 3.25 -5.43 -13.00
C GLU A 80 2.10 -4.43 -13.01
N GLN A 81 0.95 -4.85 -13.54
CA GLN A 81 -0.26 -4.03 -13.59
C GLN A 81 -1.11 -4.15 -12.33
N ASP A 82 -0.79 -5.10 -11.45
CA ASP A 82 -1.41 -5.19 -10.13
C ASP A 82 -0.70 -4.26 -9.13
N GLY A 83 -1.48 -3.55 -8.32
CA GLY A 83 -1.00 -2.45 -7.47
C GLY A 83 -1.29 -1.05 -8.02
N PRO A 84 -0.58 -0.56 -9.07
CA PRO A 84 -0.67 0.81 -9.55
C PRO A 84 -2.08 1.34 -9.81
N PRO A 85 -3.00 0.62 -10.49
CA PRO A 85 -4.37 1.11 -10.67
C PRO A 85 -5.12 1.24 -9.35
N GLY A 86 -5.01 0.25 -8.46
CA GLY A 86 -5.63 0.26 -7.14
C GLY A 86 -5.12 1.42 -6.26
N ALA A 87 -3.81 1.65 -6.28
CA ALA A 87 -3.17 2.78 -5.62
C ALA A 87 -3.70 4.13 -6.13
N VAL A 88 -3.84 4.29 -7.44
CA VAL A 88 -4.36 5.53 -8.04
C VAL A 88 -5.82 5.75 -7.68
N TYR A 89 -6.68 4.73 -7.76
CA TYR A 89 -8.10 4.88 -7.41
C TYR A 89 -8.30 5.15 -5.92
N LEU A 90 -7.55 4.50 -5.05
CA LEU A 90 -7.55 4.80 -3.62
C LEU A 90 -7.03 6.21 -3.36
N GLY A 91 -5.92 6.60 -4.00
CA GLY A 91 -5.38 7.96 -3.96
C GLY A 91 -6.42 9.00 -4.40
N ARG A 92 -7.22 8.71 -5.43
CA ARG A 92 -8.28 9.60 -5.89
C ARG A 92 -9.39 9.76 -4.85
N ALA A 93 -9.78 8.67 -4.19
CA ALA A 93 -10.74 8.72 -3.10
C ALA A 93 -10.20 9.55 -1.92
N LEU A 94 -8.93 9.36 -1.54
CA LEU A 94 -8.26 10.14 -0.50
C LEU A 94 -8.16 11.63 -0.87
N ALA A 95 -7.87 11.95 -2.13
CA ALA A 95 -7.85 13.32 -2.62
C ALA A 95 -9.23 13.98 -2.56
N ALA A 96 -10.31 13.23 -2.78
CA ALA A 96 -11.68 13.72 -2.60
C ALA A 96 -12.02 13.98 -1.12
N LEU A 97 -11.32 13.32 -0.20
CA LEU A 97 -11.39 13.57 1.25
C LEU A 97 -10.45 14.69 1.72
N GLY A 98 -9.74 15.36 0.79
CA GLY A 98 -8.85 16.48 1.10
C GLY A 98 -7.42 16.10 1.49
N ALA A 99 -7.06 14.81 1.42
CA ALA A 99 -5.69 14.36 1.59
C ALA A 99 -4.86 14.56 0.31
N LEU A 100 -3.55 14.66 0.46
CA LEU A 100 -2.58 14.58 -0.63
C LEU A 100 -2.04 13.14 -0.74
N PRO A 101 -2.37 12.39 -1.80
CA PRO A 101 -1.74 11.11 -2.09
C PRO A 101 -0.30 11.34 -2.53
N LEU A 102 0.64 10.75 -1.79
CA LEU A 102 2.05 10.73 -2.15
C LEU A 102 2.44 9.29 -2.48
N PHE A 103 2.55 8.99 -3.76
CA PHE A 103 2.93 7.67 -4.24
C PHE A 103 4.42 7.44 -4.05
N VAL A 104 4.80 6.25 -3.59
CA VAL A 104 6.19 5.80 -3.46
C VAL A 104 6.33 4.53 -4.29
N THR A 105 7.26 4.54 -5.25
CA THR A 105 7.47 3.40 -6.15
C THR A 105 8.93 3.33 -6.60
N ASP A 106 9.37 2.20 -7.14
CA ASP A 106 10.73 2.06 -7.64
C ASP A 106 11.01 3.04 -8.79
N LYS A 107 12.26 3.50 -8.89
CA LYS A 107 12.67 4.46 -9.93
C LYS A 107 12.24 4.08 -11.35
N HIS A 108 12.31 2.78 -11.70
CA HIS A 108 11.95 2.28 -13.02
C HIS A 108 10.43 2.19 -13.26
N GLN A 109 9.60 2.37 -12.23
CA GLN A 109 8.12 2.33 -12.32
C GLN A 109 7.47 3.72 -12.23
N VAL A 110 8.26 4.78 -12.04
CA VAL A 110 7.74 6.15 -11.91
C VAL A 110 6.91 6.58 -13.13
N ASP A 111 7.37 6.25 -14.34
CA ASP A 111 6.65 6.61 -15.57
C ASP A 111 5.32 5.85 -15.69
N LEU A 112 5.30 4.56 -15.32
CA LEU A 112 4.09 3.76 -15.24
C LEU A 112 3.11 4.38 -14.23
N MET A 113 3.57 4.71 -13.03
CA MET A 113 2.73 5.37 -12.01
C MET A 113 2.23 6.74 -12.46
N ARG A 114 3.04 7.52 -13.18
CA ARG A 114 2.63 8.82 -13.72
C ARG A 114 1.53 8.67 -14.77
N GLN A 115 1.65 7.68 -15.65
CA GLN A 115 0.63 7.37 -16.66
C GLN A 115 -0.66 6.85 -16.01
N ALA A 116 -0.56 5.90 -15.09
CA ALA A 116 -1.69 5.38 -14.33
C ALA A 116 -2.41 6.49 -13.57
N SER A 117 -1.67 7.37 -12.89
CA SER A 117 -2.23 8.52 -12.16
C SER A 117 -3.05 9.42 -13.08
N ARG A 118 -2.49 9.79 -14.24
CA ARG A 118 -3.19 10.61 -15.23
C ARG A 118 -4.45 9.90 -15.76
N GLY A 119 -4.35 8.61 -16.05
CA GLY A 119 -5.49 7.79 -16.49
C GLY A 119 -6.61 7.69 -15.44
N GLY A 120 -6.24 7.60 -14.16
CA GLY A 120 -7.17 7.66 -13.03
C GLY A 120 -7.62 9.08 -12.65
N GLY A 121 -7.23 10.09 -13.44
CA GLY A 121 -7.64 11.49 -13.26
C GLY A 121 -7.01 12.19 -12.06
N LEU A 122 -5.78 11.83 -11.71
CA LEU A 122 -4.92 12.55 -10.77
C LEU A 122 -3.72 13.15 -11.53
N ASN A 123 -3.57 14.47 -11.45
CA ASN A 123 -2.38 15.14 -11.96
C ASN A 123 -1.21 14.91 -11.01
N VAL A 124 -0.08 14.48 -11.56
CA VAL A 124 1.17 14.31 -10.81
C VAL A 124 2.05 15.55 -10.98
N ILE A 125 2.34 16.22 -9.88
CA ILE A 125 3.23 17.39 -9.81
C ILE A 125 4.22 17.25 -8.65
N GLU A 126 5.20 18.15 -8.56
CA GLU A 126 6.19 18.17 -7.47
C GLU A 126 5.52 18.35 -6.10
N LEU A 127 6.07 17.69 -5.07
CA LEU A 127 5.47 17.60 -3.73
C LEU A 127 5.13 18.96 -3.13
N GLU A 128 6.06 19.92 -3.16
CA GLU A 128 5.82 21.26 -2.62
C GLU A 128 4.68 22.00 -3.35
N ARG A 129 4.61 21.83 -4.68
CA ARG A 129 3.51 22.39 -5.48
C ARG A 129 2.20 21.65 -5.21
N ALA A 130 2.26 20.34 -4.97
CA ALA A 130 1.09 19.54 -4.61
C ALA A 130 0.49 19.96 -3.27
N ARG A 131 1.32 20.22 -2.25
CA ARG A 131 0.89 20.77 -0.96
C ARG A 131 0.13 22.09 -1.13
N ALA A 132 0.70 23.03 -1.90
CA ALA A 132 0.07 24.31 -2.18
C ALA A 132 -1.26 24.16 -2.96
N ALA A 133 -1.33 23.22 -3.90
CA ALA A 133 -2.53 22.96 -4.69
C ALA A 133 -3.69 22.40 -3.84
N VAL A 134 -3.39 21.47 -2.92
CA VAL A 134 -4.39 20.89 -2.01
C VAL A 134 -4.95 21.96 -1.06
N ALA A 135 -4.13 22.92 -0.62
CA ALA A 135 -4.59 24.06 0.19
C ALA A 135 -5.65 24.93 -0.52
N VAL A 136 -5.67 24.94 -1.85
CA VAL A 136 -6.69 25.60 -2.69
C VAL A 136 -7.67 24.61 -3.34
N LYS A 137 -7.86 23.46 -2.69
CA LYS A 137 -8.85 22.42 -3.05
C LYS A 137 -8.68 21.82 -4.45
N GLN A 138 -7.46 21.79 -4.97
CA GLN A 138 -7.14 21.08 -6.20
C GLN A 138 -6.73 19.64 -5.89
N SER A 139 -7.38 18.67 -6.53
CA SER A 139 -7.01 17.26 -6.43
C SER A 139 -5.80 16.96 -7.31
N VAL A 140 -4.67 16.69 -6.67
CA VAL A 140 -3.39 16.35 -7.30
C VAL A 140 -2.70 15.26 -6.49
N SER A 141 -1.65 14.67 -7.05
CA SER A 141 -0.75 13.75 -6.38
C SER A 141 0.71 14.13 -6.65
N ALA A 142 1.60 13.49 -5.92
CA ALA A 142 3.04 13.51 -6.17
C ALA A 142 3.60 12.08 -6.16
N ILE A 143 4.76 11.89 -6.76
CA ILE A 143 5.47 10.60 -6.79
C ILE A 143 6.87 10.80 -6.23
N VAL A 144 7.27 9.90 -5.34
CA VAL A 144 8.64 9.75 -4.85
C VAL A 144 9.24 8.51 -5.50
N ASP A 145 10.37 8.70 -6.20
CA ASP A 145 11.16 7.59 -6.72
C ASP A 145 11.96 6.93 -5.58
N TRP A 146 11.85 5.62 -5.42
CA TRP A 146 12.55 4.93 -4.33
C TRP A 146 13.93 4.45 -4.79
N PRO A 147 15.01 4.70 -4.02
CA PRO A 147 16.35 4.29 -4.39
C PRO A 147 16.55 2.78 -4.16
N ALA A 148 17.25 2.13 -5.09
CA ALA A 148 17.61 0.70 -4.98
C ALA A 148 18.70 0.43 -3.93
N ASP A 149 19.51 1.45 -3.60
CA ASP A 149 20.53 1.34 -2.56
C ASP A 149 19.91 1.42 -1.16
N ARG A 150 20.29 0.49 -0.27
CA ARG A 150 19.68 0.33 1.06
C ARG A 150 20.00 1.48 2.00
N ASP A 151 21.21 2.01 1.95
CA ASP A 151 21.61 3.12 2.83
C ASP A 151 20.92 4.42 2.39
N ALA A 152 20.87 4.66 1.08
CA ALA A 152 20.08 5.74 0.50
C ALA A 152 18.59 5.61 0.83
N ALA A 153 18.02 4.40 0.77
CA ALA A 153 16.63 4.13 1.14
C ALA A 153 16.36 4.43 2.61
N ARG A 154 17.27 4.03 3.51
CA ARG A 154 17.16 4.31 4.95
C ARG A 154 17.19 5.81 5.24
N LEU A 155 18.15 6.54 4.66
CA LEU A 155 18.25 7.98 4.81
C LEU A 155 17.01 8.69 4.25
N LYS A 156 16.55 8.27 3.07
CA LYS A 156 15.34 8.82 2.43
C LYS A 156 14.08 8.52 3.24
N ALA A 157 13.96 7.35 3.86
CA ALA A 157 12.85 7.03 4.75
C ALA A 157 12.78 7.96 5.95
N THR A 158 13.90 8.17 6.66
CA THR A 158 13.95 9.10 7.80
C THR A 158 13.60 10.52 7.36
N ALA A 159 14.19 10.99 6.26
CA ALA A 159 13.91 12.33 5.73
C ALA A 159 12.45 12.50 5.32
N LEU A 160 11.88 11.54 4.58
CA LEU A 160 10.52 11.61 4.08
C LEU A 160 9.50 11.62 5.23
N ILE A 161 9.68 10.77 6.25
CA ILE A 161 8.79 10.76 7.43
C ILE A 161 8.86 12.09 8.18
N ALA A 162 10.07 12.64 8.38
CA ALA A 162 10.25 13.92 9.05
C ALA A 162 9.65 15.09 8.25
N GLU A 163 9.83 15.12 6.94
CA GLU A 163 9.33 16.17 6.04
C GLU A 163 7.80 16.12 5.87
N THR A 164 7.23 14.92 5.80
CA THR A 164 5.81 14.75 5.44
C THR A 164 4.89 14.56 6.63
N SER A 165 5.39 14.05 7.76
CA SER A 165 4.58 13.66 8.94
C SER A 165 3.23 13.05 8.52
N PRO A 166 3.24 11.95 7.74
CA PRO A 166 2.05 11.52 7.03
C PRO A 166 0.95 11.07 8.00
N ALA A 167 -0.31 11.20 7.55
CA ALA A 167 -1.50 10.70 8.23
C ALA A 167 -1.48 9.18 8.32
N ALA A 168 -1.15 8.52 7.22
CA ALA A 168 -1.08 7.06 7.14
C ALA A 168 -0.07 6.64 6.08
N ILE A 169 0.36 5.39 6.15
CA ILE A 169 1.07 4.69 5.09
C ILE A 169 0.27 3.48 4.64
N ILE A 170 0.13 3.31 3.33
CA ILE A 170 -0.59 2.20 2.71
C ILE A 170 0.39 1.49 1.77
N ALA A 171 0.47 0.17 1.87
CA ALA A 171 1.20 -0.67 0.94
C ALA A 171 0.20 -1.44 0.08
N ILE A 172 0.35 -1.39 -1.24
CA ILE A 172 -0.56 -2.07 -2.18
C ILE A 172 0.28 -2.81 -3.20
N GLU A 173 0.18 -4.14 -3.18
CA GLU A 173 0.94 -5.02 -4.08
C GLU A 173 2.43 -4.64 -4.08
N ARG A 174 2.97 -4.46 -2.87
CA ARG A 174 4.38 -4.13 -2.66
C ARG A 174 5.06 -5.33 -2.02
N PRO A 175 6.13 -5.90 -2.60
CA PRO A 175 6.86 -6.99 -1.95
C PRO A 175 7.32 -6.60 -0.55
N GLY A 176 7.14 -7.50 0.41
CA GLY A 176 7.66 -7.38 1.77
C GLY A 176 8.81 -8.35 2.01
N ALA A 177 9.82 -7.90 2.74
CA ALA A 177 10.97 -8.74 3.04
C ALA A 177 10.61 -9.84 4.06
N ASN A 178 11.22 -11.02 3.88
CA ASN A 178 11.22 -12.05 4.91
C ASN A 178 12.14 -11.68 6.10
N GLU A 179 12.27 -12.58 7.07
CA GLU A 179 13.14 -12.40 8.24
C GLU A 179 14.63 -12.21 7.93
N HIS A 180 15.05 -12.54 6.70
CA HIS A 180 16.41 -12.35 6.20
C HIS A 180 16.59 -11.06 5.39
N GLY A 181 15.56 -10.21 5.30
CA GLY A 181 15.63 -8.95 4.55
C GLY A 181 15.60 -9.15 3.02
N ARG A 182 14.97 -10.23 2.54
CA ARG A 182 14.87 -10.57 1.11
C ARG A 182 13.42 -10.62 0.65
N CYS A 183 13.13 -10.00 -0.49
CA CYS A 183 11.81 -10.04 -1.13
C CYS A 183 11.78 -11.15 -2.19
N HIS A 184 10.62 -11.79 -2.36
CA HIS A 184 10.47 -12.92 -3.28
C HIS A 184 9.19 -12.80 -4.09
N GLN A 185 9.19 -13.40 -5.27
CA GLN A 185 7.94 -13.72 -5.97
C GLN A 185 7.21 -14.85 -5.25
N LEU A 186 5.93 -15.04 -5.55
CA LEU A 186 5.13 -16.16 -5.01
C LEU A 186 5.74 -17.54 -5.32
N GLY A 187 6.53 -17.67 -6.39
CA GLY A 187 7.26 -18.90 -6.73
C GLY A 187 8.55 -19.12 -5.92
N GLY A 188 8.85 -18.27 -4.93
CA GLY A 188 10.05 -18.36 -4.09
C GLY A 188 11.32 -17.78 -4.71
N GLN A 189 11.27 -17.29 -5.96
CA GLN A 189 12.41 -16.62 -6.60
C GLN A 189 12.67 -15.26 -5.94
N GLU A 190 13.91 -15.03 -5.52
CA GLU A 190 14.35 -13.75 -4.94
C GLU A 190 14.28 -12.61 -5.96
N LEU A 191 13.79 -11.46 -5.51
CA LEU A 191 13.80 -10.21 -6.24
C LEU A 191 15.08 -9.43 -5.89
N SER A 192 15.89 -9.14 -6.91
CA SER A 192 17.04 -8.25 -6.73
C SER A 192 16.60 -6.84 -6.30
N LEU A 193 17.47 -6.11 -5.59
CA LEU A 193 17.21 -4.72 -5.20
C LEU A 193 16.99 -3.76 -6.38
N ALA A 194 17.51 -4.11 -7.56
CA ALA A 194 17.28 -3.34 -8.78
C ALA A 194 15.82 -3.45 -9.27
N LEU A 195 15.17 -4.58 -8.98
CA LEU A 195 13.78 -4.86 -9.33
C LEU A 195 12.82 -4.51 -8.19
N CYS A 196 13.24 -4.68 -6.94
CA CYS A 196 12.45 -4.36 -5.76
C CYS A 196 13.32 -3.60 -4.76
N SER A 197 13.23 -2.28 -4.78
CA SER A 197 13.94 -1.44 -3.81
C SER A 197 13.41 -1.69 -2.39
N ASP A 198 14.28 -1.57 -1.39
CA ASP A 198 13.90 -1.83 0.02
C ASP A 198 12.96 -0.73 0.53
N THR A 199 11.65 -0.99 0.50
CA THR A 199 10.61 -0.11 1.05
C THR A 199 10.21 -0.49 2.48
N ASP A 200 10.67 -1.63 2.98
CA ASP A 200 10.48 -2.08 4.36
C ASP A 200 11.05 -1.07 5.35
N VAL A 201 12.17 -0.41 5.00
CA VAL A 201 12.72 0.68 5.83
C VAL A 201 11.76 1.86 5.97
N LEU A 202 10.99 2.22 4.94
CA LEU A 202 9.99 3.29 5.03
C LEU A 202 8.80 2.85 5.88
N TRP A 203 8.33 1.62 5.67
CA TRP A 203 7.25 1.04 6.46
C TRP A 203 7.59 0.97 7.95
N ASN A 204 8.79 0.49 8.26
CA ASN A 204 9.27 0.38 9.63
C ASN A 204 9.49 1.75 10.27
N ALA A 205 10.01 2.73 9.52
CA ALA A 205 10.14 4.10 10.01
C ALA A 205 8.78 4.73 10.32
N ALA A 206 7.77 4.54 9.46
CA ALA A 206 6.42 5.02 9.71
C ALA A 206 5.80 4.37 10.97
N ARG A 207 5.93 3.05 11.12
CA ARG A 207 5.43 2.31 12.29
C ARG A 207 6.13 2.75 13.58
N ALA A 208 7.45 2.95 13.55
CA ALA A 208 8.22 3.44 14.70
C ALA A 208 7.79 4.86 15.11
N ALA A 209 7.32 5.67 14.16
CA ALA A 209 6.76 7.00 14.42
C ALA A 209 5.27 6.97 14.83
N GLY A 210 4.67 5.79 15.03
CA GLY A 210 3.26 5.65 15.43
C GLY A 210 2.26 5.95 14.31
N ILE A 211 2.70 5.94 13.05
CA ILE A 211 1.85 6.25 11.89
C ILE A 211 1.02 5.01 11.54
N PRO A 212 -0.32 5.14 11.40
CA PRO A 212 -1.18 4.05 10.95
C PRO A 212 -0.69 3.43 9.64
N SER A 213 -0.62 2.10 9.61
CA SER A 213 -0.05 1.33 8.50
C SER A 213 -1.03 0.28 7.99
N ILE A 214 -1.39 0.31 6.70
CA ILE A 214 -2.38 -0.59 6.07
C ILE A 214 -1.72 -1.34 4.91
N GLY A 215 -1.74 -2.68 4.95
CA GLY A 215 -1.21 -3.53 3.88
C GLY A 215 -2.33 -4.15 3.06
N ILE A 216 -2.19 -4.13 1.74
CA ILE A 216 -3.10 -4.75 0.77
C ILE A 216 -2.25 -5.65 -0.13
N GLY A 217 -2.52 -6.95 -0.06
CA GLY A 217 -1.87 -7.99 -0.85
C GLY A 217 -2.82 -9.16 -1.09
N ASP A 218 -2.47 -10.01 -2.05
CA ASP A 218 -3.34 -11.09 -2.52
C ASP A 218 -2.66 -12.49 -2.47
N ALA A 219 -1.36 -12.53 -2.17
CA ALA A 219 -0.55 -13.73 -2.28
C ALA A 219 0.24 -14.10 -1.01
N GLY A 220 0.52 -13.17 -0.09
CA GLY A 220 1.18 -13.42 1.20
C GLY A 220 2.64 -12.98 1.29
N ASN A 221 3.27 -12.61 0.18
CA ASN A 221 4.64 -12.09 0.10
C ASN A 221 4.71 -10.56 0.07
N GLU A 222 3.56 -9.89 0.22
CA GLU A 222 3.43 -8.45 0.21
C GLU A 222 3.62 -7.86 1.61
N LEU A 223 4.04 -6.61 1.61
CA LEU A 223 4.29 -5.81 2.78
C LEU A 223 2.97 -5.57 3.53
N GLY A 224 2.96 -5.99 4.81
CA GLY A 224 1.76 -6.04 5.65
C GLY A 224 1.25 -7.45 5.93
N MET A 225 1.51 -8.43 5.06
CA MET A 225 1.08 -9.82 5.25
C MET A 225 1.77 -10.53 6.43
N GLY A 226 2.83 -9.92 6.97
CA GLY A 226 3.44 -10.34 8.24
C GLY A 226 2.48 -10.35 9.43
N ALA A 227 1.39 -9.56 9.40
CA ALA A 227 0.35 -9.58 10.43
C ALA A 227 -0.38 -10.94 10.52
N ILE A 228 -0.41 -11.70 9.44
CA ILE A 228 -1.02 -13.04 9.35
C ILE A 228 0.01 -14.11 8.98
N ASN A 229 1.28 -13.91 9.35
CA ASN A 229 2.40 -14.78 8.96
C ASN A 229 2.13 -16.26 9.24
N ALA A 230 1.55 -16.62 10.39
CA ALA A 230 1.22 -18.00 10.71
C ALA A 230 0.26 -18.65 9.69
N SER A 231 -0.72 -17.90 9.19
CA SER A 231 -1.60 -18.37 8.11
C SER A 231 -0.88 -18.40 6.77
N VAL A 232 -0.08 -17.38 6.44
CA VAL A 232 0.76 -17.36 5.22
C VAL A 232 1.64 -18.61 5.15
N GLN A 233 2.34 -18.96 6.24
CA GLN A 233 3.21 -20.14 6.31
C GLN A 233 2.43 -21.45 6.14
N ARG A 234 1.20 -21.53 6.67
CA ARG A 234 0.35 -22.71 6.57
C ARG A 234 -0.20 -22.90 5.15
N GLU A 235 -0.77 -21.85 4.56
CA GLU A 235 -1.48 -21.94 3.28
C GLU A 235 -0.53 -21.97 2.07
N LEU A 236 0.71 -21.49 2.23
CA LEU A 236 1.71 -21.42 1.17
C LEU A 236 2.91 -22.34 1.42
N ALA A 237 2.75 -23.37 2.26
CA ALA A 237 3.83 -24.28 2.64
C ALA A 237 4.55 -24.93 1.43
N ASP A 238 3.85 -25.15 0.32
CA ASP A 238 4.42 -25.76 -0.90
C ASP A 238 4.97 -24.72 -1.89
N ARG A 239 4.75 -23.42 -1.62
CA ARG A 239 5.17 -22.28 -2.45
C ARG A 239 6.24 -21.44 -1.74
N ARG A 240 6.95 -22.07 -0.81
CA ARG A 240 7.92 -21.41 0.05
C ARG A 240 9.08 -20.82 -0.75
N CYS A 241 9.51 -19.65 -0.29
CA CYS A 241 10.88 -19.21 -0.43
C CYS A 241 11.80 -20.18 0.34
N PRO A 242 12.89 -20.69 -0.25
CA PRO A 242 13.94 -21.33 0.53
C PRO A 242 14.52 -20.29 1.51
N SER A 243 14.55 -20.65 2.80
CA SER A 243 15.26 -19.90 3.85
C SER A 243 16.68 -19.55 3.44
#